data_AF-I1CEI0-F1
#
_entry.id   AF-I1CEI0-F1
#
_cell.length_a   1.000
_cell.length_b   1.000
_cell.length_c   1.000
_cell.angle_alpha   90.00
_cell.angle_beta   90.00
_cell.angle_gamma   90.00
#
_symmetry.space_group_name_H-M   'P 1'
#
loop_
_entity.id
_entity.type
_entity.pdbx_description
1 polymer ?
#
loop_
_entity_poly.entity_id
_entity_poly.type
_entity_poly.pdbx_seq_one_letter_code
_entity_poly.pdbx_strand_id
1 'polypeptide(L)'
;MPIEQLTLAEWTNKVIKITSESSENMSVSSIRYRGAATCCLGVLKWSFMRLFLDPLLPHKPIFALYYPWFHPLSLIYTILYGVKAYCLLGAVNVFMGLEQVIMGWNMVQLFDSPIIASSPRDFWR
;
A
#
# COMPACT_ATOMS: atom_id res chain seq x y z
N MET A 1 -0.88 -0.42 -28.52
CA MET A 1 -2.35 -0.44 -28.71
C MET A 1 -2.77 0.95 -29.13
N PRO A 2 -3.66 1.10 -30.15
CA PRO A 2 -4.05 2.42 -30.64
C PRO A 2 -4.91 3.13 -29.59
N ILE A 3 -4.47 4.32 -29.17
CA ILE A 3 -5.03 5.07 -28.03
C ILE A 3 -6.28 5.86 -28.46
N GLU A 4 -6.55 5.93 -29.77
CA GLU A 4 -7.46 6.89 -30.40
C GLU A 4 -8.94 6.48 -30.41
N GLN A 5 -9.29 5.26 -29.96
CA GLN A 5 -10.66 4.73 -30.00
C GLN A 5 -11.29 4.45 -28.63
N LEU A 6 -10.60 4.73 -27.52
CA LEU A 6 -11.12 4.48 -26.18
C LEU A 6 -12.07 5.61 -25.76
N THR A 7 -13.38 5.33 -25.76
CA THR A 7 -14.34 6.17 -25.04
C THR A 7 -14.04 6.11 -23.54
N LEU A 8 -14.28 7.22 -22.81
CA LEU A 8 -14.04 7.30 -21.35
C LEU A 8 -14.73 6.15 -20.59
N ALA A 9 -15.91 5.75 -21.04
CA ALA A 9 -16.67 4.64 -20.46
C ALA A 9 -16.01 3.26 -20.69
N GLU A 10 -15.38 3.03 -21.83
CA GLU A 10 -14.62 1.79 -22.08
C GLU A 10 -13.31 1.76 -21.30
N TRP A 11 -12.68 2.93 -21.12
CA TRP A 11 -11.48 3.05 -20.30
C TRP A 11 -11.78 2.71 -18.84
N THR A 12 -12.82 3.31 -18.24
CA THR A 12 -13.20 3.01 -16.86
C THR A 12 -13.61 1.55 -16.70
N ASN A 13 -14.41 1.00 -17.61
CA ASN A 13 -14.78 -0.42 -17.57
C ASN A 13 -13.57 -1.36 -17.65
N LYS A 14 -12.55 -1.03 -18.45
CA LYS A 14 -11.31 -1.81 -18.52
C LYS A 14 -10.49 -1.69 -17.23
N VAL A 15 -10.37 -0.49 -16.67
CA VAL A 15 -9.68 -0.28 -15.38
C VAL A 15 -10.37 -1.06 -14.27
N ILE A 16 -11.69 -0.97 -14.17
CA ILE A 16 -12.49 -1.72 -13.20
C ILE A 16 -12.26 -3.22 -13.37
N LYS A 17 -12.33 -3.73 -14.60
CA LYS A 17 -12.11 -5.15 -14.89
C LYS A 17 -10.71 -5.64 -14.52
N ILE A 18 -9.68 -4.82 -14.68
CA ILE A 18 -8.29 -5.16 -14.27
C ILE A 18 -8.16 -5.15 -12.75
N THR A 19 -8.88 -4.27 -12.08
CA THR A 19 -8.77 -4.05 -10.64
C THR A 19 -9.67 -5.01 -9.84
N SER A 20 -10.73 -5.53 -10.47
CA SER A 20 -11.65 -6.51 -9.89
C SER A 20 -11.12 -7.92 -10.00
N GLU A 21 -11.00 -8.62 -8.87
CA GLU A 21 -10.73 -10.06 -8.83
C GLU A 21 -12.06 -10.84 -8.98
N SER A 22 -12.05 -11.94 -9.73
CA SER A 22 -13.27 -12.74 -9.98
C SER A 22 -13.81 -13.29 -8.65
N SER A 23 -14.90 -12.69 -8.17
CA SER A 23 -15.49 -12.96 -6.85
C SER A 23 -16.53 -14.10 -6.93
N GLU A 24 -16.20 -15.21 -7.59
CA GLU A 24 -17.16 -16.30 -7.84
C GLU A 24 -17.73 -16.92 -6.55
N ASN A 25 -17.08 -16.73 -5.38
CA ASN A 25 -17.47 -17.37 -4.12
C ASN A 25 -17.59 -16.42 -2.90
N MET A 26 -17.44 -15.10 -3.04
CA MET A 26 -17.48 -14.16 -1.91
C MET A 26 -18.82 -13.43 -1.83
N SER A 27 -19.44 -13.43 -0.65
CA SER A 27 -20.66 -12.64 -0.40
C SER A 27 -20.33 -11.14 -0.37
N VAL A 28 -21.24 -10.30 -0.84
CA VAL A 28 -21.05 -8.83 -0.84
C VAL A 28 -20.76 -8.30 0.57
N SER A 29 -21.32 -8.91 1.62
CA SER A 29 -21.02 -8.55 3.00
C SER A 29 -19.56 -8.84 3.37
N SER A 30 -19.02 -10.00 2.98
CA SER A 30 -17.60 -10.35 3.22
C SER A 30 -16.62 -9.38 2.54
N ILE A 31 -16.94 -8.92 1.33
CA ILE A 31 -16.14 -7.92 0.60
C ILE A 31 -16.12 -6.59 1.37
N ARG A 32 -17.26 -6.16 1.90
CA ARG A 32 -17.34 -4.93 2.70
C ARG A 32 -16.57 -5.03 4.01
N TYR A 33 -16.64 -6.17 4.70
CA TYR A 33 -15.84 -6.39 5.92
C TYR A 33 -14.35 -6.40 5.62
N ARG A 34 -13.93 -7.02 4.51
CA ARG A 34 -12.53 -6.99 4.04
C ARG A 34 -12.09 -5.56 3.72
N GLY A 35 -12.91 -4.77 3.03
CA GLY A 35 -12.63 -3.36 2.75
C GLY A 35 -12.48 -2.52 4.02
N ALA A 36 -13.36 -2.72 5.01
CA ALA A 36 -13.27 -2.05 6.30
C ALA A 36 -11.99 -2.43 7.07
N ALA A 37 -11.60 -3.72 7.05
CA ALA A 37 -10.36 -4.19 7.64
C ALA A 37 -9.13 -3.57 6.95
N THR A 38 -9.13 -3.49 5.61
CA THR A 38 -8.07 -2.85 4.83
C THR A 38 -7.93 -1.36 5.14
N CYS A 39 -9.05 -0.67 5.29
CA CYS A 39 -9.08 0.74 5.70
C CYS A 39 -8.50 0.92 7.10
N CYS A 40 -8.93 0.09 8.06
CA CYS A 40 -8.39 0.09 9.42
C CYS A 40 -6.86 -0.17 9.43
N LEU A 41 -6.38 -1.13 8.65
CA LEU A 41 -4.95 -1.40 8.48
C LEU A 41 -4.20 -0.19 7.94
N GLY A 42 -4.76 0.52 6.96
CA GLY A 42 -4.19 1.75 6.41
C GLY A 42 -4.07 2.86 7.46
N VAL A 43 -5.12 3.06 8.26
CA VAL A 43 -5.11 4.01 9.39
C VAL A 43 -4.09 3.62 10.45
N LEU A 44 -3.96 2.33 10.78
CA LEU A 44 -2.96 1.83 11.73
C LEU A 44 -1.54 2.08 11.22
N LYS A 45 -1.26 1.82 9.93
CA LYS A 45 0.04 2.12 9.31
C LYS A 45 0.37 3.63 9.39
N TRP A 46 -0.62 4.47 9.13
CA TRP A 46 -0.45 5.93 9.21
C TRP A 46 -0.18 6.41 10.64
N SER A 47 -0.96 5.93 11.61
CA SER A 47 -0.77 6.22 13.03
C SER A 47 0.59 5.73 13.52
N PHE A 48 0.99 4.52 13.15
CA PHE A 48 2.32 3.99 13.48
C PHE A 48 3.44 4.87 12.92
N MET A 49 3.32 5.33 11.68
CA MET A 49 4.29 6.25 11.08
C MET A 49 4.40 7.55 11.86
N ARG A 50 3.28 8.18 12.19
CA ARG A 50 3.28 9.48 12.89
C ARG A 50 3.76 9.38 14.34
N LEU A 51 3.40 8.32 15.04
CA LEU A 51 3.67 8.18 16.48
C LEU A 51 5.03 7.56 16.79
N PHE A 52 5.51 6.64 15.95
CA PHE A 52 6.73 5.87 16.23
C PHE A 52 7.86 6.15 15.23
N LEU A 53 7.58 6.22 13.93
CA LEU A 53 8.65 6.42 12.95
C LEU A 53 9.12 7.86 12.90
N ASP A 54 8.21 8.82 12.73
CA ASP A 54 8.54 10.23 12.57
C ASP A 54 9.41 10.80 13.72
N PRO A 55 9.20 10.43 15.01
CA PRO A 55 10.08 10.87 16.09
C PRO A 55 11.48 10.23 16.09
N LEU A 56 11.62 9.01 15.55
CA LEU A 56 12.91 8.31 15.47
C LEU A 56 13.76 8.79 14.28
N LEU A 57 13.12 9.37 13.26
CA LEU A 57 13.78 9.88 12.07
C LEU A 57 14.32 11.30 12.30
N PRO A 58 15.46 11.66 11.67
CA PRO A 58 15.98 13.02 11.78
C PRO A 58 15.01 14.02 11.14
N HIS A 59 14.87 15.19 11.77
CA HIS A 59 13.91 16.21 11.34
C HIS A 59 14.11 16.68 9.88
N LYS A 60 15.35 16.58 9.37
CA LYS A 60 15.66 16.76 7.95
C LYS A 60 16.34 15.50 7.41
N PRO A 61 15.93 15.00 6.23
CA PRO A 61 16.51 13.79 5.64
C PRO A 61 18.00 13.94 5.30
N ILE A 62 18.45 15.18 5.07
CA ILE A 62 19.86 15.48 4.81
C ILE A 62 20.78 15.06 5.96
N PHE A 63 20.26 15.01 7.19
CA PHE A 63 21.08 14.61 8.34
C PHE A 63 21.47 13.13 8.32
N ALA A 64 20.67 12.28 7.69
CA ALA A 64 21.00 10.88 7.52
C ALA A 64 22.17 10.68 6.54
N LEU A 65 22.35 11.60 5.58
CA LEU A 65 23.41 11.54 4.56
C LEU A 65 24.79 11.98 5.05
N TYR A 66 24.89 12.60 6.24
CA TYR A 66 26.19 12.95 6.81
C TYR A 66 26.96 11.74 7.33
N TYR A 67 26.27 10.62 7.56
CA TYR A 67 26.93 9.40 8.00
C TYR A 67 27.53 8.63 6.81
N PRO A 68 28.74 8.07 6.95
CA PRO A 68 29.29 7.14 5.97
C PRO A 68 28.36 5.94 5.76
N TRP A 69 28.40 5.34 4.56
CA TRP A 69 27.53 4.23 4.16
C TRP A 69 27.47 3.06 5.15
N PHE A 70 28.61 2.67 5.72
CA PHE A 70 28.71 1.54 6.66
C PHE A 70 28.64 1.94 8.14
N HIS A 71 28.33 3.21 8.44
CA HIS A 71 28.14 3.64 9.81
C HIS A 71 26.82 3.04 10.36
N PRO A 72 26.80 2.50 11.59
CA PRO A 72 25.61 1.84 12.14
C PRO A 72 24.36 2.73 12.13
N LEU A 73 24.50 4.03 12.39
CA LEU A 73 23.38 4.98 12.31
C LEU A 73 22.83 5.13 10.88
N SER A 74 23.68 5.07 9.84
CA SER A 74 23.24 5.13 8.44
C SER A 74 22.38 3.92 8.08
N LEU A 75 22.79 2.72 8.53
CA LEU A 75 22.01 1.50 8.34
C LEU A 75 20.66 1.56 9.05
N ILE A 76 20.64 2.04 10.31
CA ILE A 76 19.40 2.21 11.08
C ILE A 76 18.45 3.18 10.38
N TYR A 77 18.95 4.34 9.91
CA TYR A 77 18.11 5.29 9.17
C TYR A 77 17.59 4.71 7.86
N THR A 78 18.41 3.96 7.13
CA THR A 78 17.98 3.31 5.89
C THR A 78 16.82 2.34 6.13
N ILE A 79 16.89 1.53 7.19
CA ILE A 79 15.80 0.64 7.60
C ILE A 79 14.55 1.44 7.99
N LEU A 80 14.69 2.47 8.83
CA LEU A 80 13.59 3.35 9.25
C LEU A 80 12.89 4.03 8.05
N TYR A 81 13.65 4.50 7.06
CA TYR A 81 13.10 5.07 5.83
C TYR A 81 12.37 4.02 4.98
N GLY A 82 12.87 2.79 4.90
CA GLY A 82 12.19 1.69 4.23
C GLY A 82 10.84 1.36 4.89
N VAL A 83 10.81 1.26 6.22
CA VAL A 83 9.57 1.04 6.98
C VAL A 83 8.61 2.23 6.81
N LYS A 84 9.12 3.47 6.80
CA LYS A 84 8.31 4.67 6.54
C LYS A 84 7.68 4.65 5.15
N ALA A 85 8.42 4.24 4.12
CA ALA A 85 7.88 4.09 2.78
C ALA A 85 6.76 3.05 2.73
N TYR A 86 6.94 1.91 3.41
CA TYR A 86 5.88 0.89 3.54
C TYR A 86 4.63 1.42 4.27
N CYS A 87 4.80 2.22 5.32
CA CYS A 87 3.68 2.83 6.02
C CYS A 87 2.96 3.89 5.18
N LEU A 88 3.68 4.66 4.35
CA LEU A 88 3.09 5.63 3.41
C LEU A 88 2.19 4.94 2.38
N LEU A 89 2.55 3.74 1.93
CA LEU A 89 1.67 2.92 1.07
C LEU A 89 0.36 2.53 1.77
N GLY A 90 0.29 2.62 3.10
CA GLY A 90 -0.95 2.49 3.87
C GLY A 90 -2.03 3.51 3.49
N ALA A 91 -1.67 4.68 2.93
CA ALA A 91 -2.66 5.64 2.40
C ALA A 91 -3.47 5.03 1.25
N VAL A 92 -2.83 4.26 0.36
CA VAL A 92 -3.51 3.57 -0.75
C VAL A 92 -4.50 2.54 -0.22
N ASN A 93 -4.14 1.82 0.85
CA ASN A 93 -5.04 0.87 1.51
C ASN A 93 -6.32 1.52 2.04
N VAL A 94 -6.25 2.77 2.52
CA VAL A 94 -7.43 3.52 2.97
C VAL A 94 -8.37 3.79 1.79
N PHE A 95 -7.85 4.31 0.68
CA PHE A 95 -8.67 4.62 -0.49
C PHE A 95 -9.27 3.37 -1.12
N MET A 96 -8.49 2.31 -1.32
CA MET A 96 -8.99 1.05 -1.86
C MET A 96 -9.99 0.37 -0.93
N GLY A 97 -9.73 0.38 0.38
CA GLY A 97 -10.66 -0.17 1.37
C GLY A 97 -11.99 0.59 1.40
N LEU A 98 -11.94 1.92 1.29
CA LEU A 98 -13.13 2.77 1.19
C LEU A 98 -13.93 2.46 -0.09
N GLU A 99 -13.25 2.29 -1.23
CA GLU A 99 -13.89 1.92 -2.49
C GLU A 99 -14.53 0.53 -2.43
N GLN A 100 -13.84 -0.46 -1.86
CA GLN A 100 -14.40 -1.80 -1.60
C GLN A 100 -15.65 -1.75 -0.69
N VAL A 101 -15.68 -0.88 0.32
CA VAL A 101 -16.83 -0.72 1.22
C VAL A 101 -18.03 -0.07 0.51
N ILE A 102 -17.79 1.00 -0.26
CA ILE A 102 -18.85 1.78 -0.92
C ILE A 102 -19.40 1.02 -2.14
N MET A 103 -18.51 0.61 -3.05
CA MET A 103 -18.90 -0.01 -4.34
C MET A 103 -19.17 -1.51 -4.22
N GLY A 104 -18.65 -2.17 -3.18
CA GLY A 104 -18.82 -3.61 -2.99
C GLY A 104 -18.05 -4.46 -4.00
N TRP A 105 -17.07 -3.89 -4.69
CA TRP A 105 -16.21 -4.60 -5.63
C TRP A 105 -15.05 -5.27 -4.90
N ASN A 106 -14.76 -6.52 -5.26
CA ASN A 106 -13.59 -7.22 -4.74
C ASN A 106 -12.33 -6.71 -5.46
N MET A 107 -11.70 -5.68 -4.91
CA MET A 107 -10.44 -5.17 -5.46
C MET A 107 -9.24 -6.06 -5.09
N VAL A 108 -8.29 -6.19 -6.01
CA VAL A 108 -7.01 -6.87 -5.76
C VAL A 108 -6.27 -6.17 -4.60
N GLN A 109 -5.70 -6.97 -3.71
CA GLN A 109 -4.83 -6.47 -2.66
C GLN A 109 -3.45 -6.15 -3.24
N LEU A 110 -3.08 -4.86 -3.25
CA LEU A 110 -1.81 -4.41 -3.85
C LEU A 110 -0.55 -4.86 -3.10
N PHE A 111 -0.65 -5.07 -1.79
CA PHE A 111 0.50 -5.42 -0.96
C PHE A 111 0.14 -6.54 0.02
N ASP A 112 0.80 -7.68 -0.14
CA ASP A 112 0.75 -8.78 0.82
C ASP A 112 2.04 -8.84 1.64
N SER A 113 2.06 -8.10 2.75
CA SER A 113 3.11 -8.17 3.79
C SER A 113 4.56 -8.32 3.28
N PRO A 114 5.06 -7.44 2.38
CA PRO A 114 6.35 -7.62 1.70
C PRO A 114 7.57 -7.65 2.64
N ILE A 115 7.43 -7.12 3.86
CA ILE A 115 8.49 -7.13 4.88
C ILE A 115 8.81 -8.56 5.36
N ILE A 116 7.85 -9.47 5.28
CA ILE A 116 7.98 -10.87 5.73
C ILE A 116 8.43 -11.78 4.58
N ALA A 117 8.66 -11.22 3.39
CA ALA A 117 9.04 -11.98 2.20
C ALA A 117 10.33 -12.77 2.44
N SER A 118 10.26 -14.07 2.18
CA SER A 118 11.38 -15.01 2.36
C SER A 118 12.38 -14.97 1.19
N SER A 119 11.97 -14.42 0.05
CA SER A 119 12.79 -14.32 -1.16
C SER A 119 12.44 -13.07 -1.98
N PRO A 120 13.33 -12.60 -2.87
CA PRO A 120 13.00 -11.48 -3.76
C PRO A 120 11.79 -11.74 -4.65
N ARG A 121 11.54 -12.99 -5.04
CA ARG A 121 10.34 -13.35 -5.82
C ARG A 121 9.07 -13.19 -4.98
N ASP A 122 9.14 -13.57 -3.71
CA ASP A 122 8.04 -13.48 -2.75
C ASP A 122 7.70 -12.01 -2.44
N PHE A 123 8.69 -11.13 -2.46
CA PHE A 123 8.51 -9.68 -2.28
C PHE A 123 7.71 -9.02 -3.41
N TRP A 124 7.84 -9.50 -4.65
CA TRP A 124 7.20 -8.93 -5.84
C TRP A 124 5.90 -9.64 -6.25
N ARG A 125 5.45 -10.60 -5.45
CA ARG A 125 4.22 -11.33 -5.71
C ARG A 125 2.99 -10.48 -5.37
#